data_AF-A0A2E3INH3-F1
#
_entry.id   AF-A0A2E3INH3-F1
#
_cell.length_a   1.000
_cell.length_b   1.000
_cell.length_c   1.000
_cell.angle_alpha   90.00
_cell.angle_beta   90.00
_cell.angle_gamma   90.00
#
_symmetry.space_group_name_H-M   'P 1'
#
loop_
_entity.id
_entity.type
_entity.pdbx_description
1 polymer ?
#
loop_
_entity_poly.entity_id
_entity_poly.type
_entity_poly.pdbx_seq_one_letter_code
_entity_poly.pdbx_strand_id
1 'polypeptide(L)'
;MSLRGAAGPPPCPVAEATALWLRNVVQTEALETFGARAVGLSNVNGYSCRMRSGGYISEHGFANAVDIGTFHFEDGRRVNIEDGWRPNSTAMGDLTANWFARINDGACDYFQLVLNPNSDAAHRDHFHFDLGPWKSCD
;
A
#
# COMPACT_ATOMS: atom_id res chain seq x y z
N MET A 1 -15.12 25.12 -8.87
CA MET A 1 -15.27 24.64 -7.48
C MET A 1 -14.52 23.32 -7.39
N SER A 2 -13.26 23.34 -6.93
CA SER A 2 -12.40 22.15 -6.83
C SER A 2 -12.49 21.63 -5.40
N LEU A 3 -13.16 20.51 -5.21
CA LEU A 3 -13.14 19.78 -3.95
C LEU A 3 -11.92 18.85 -3.97
N ARG A 4 -10.79 19.34 -3.46
CA ARG A 4 -9.73 18.45 -2.98
C ARG A 4 -10.27 17.80 -1.71
N GLY A 5 -10.90 16.63 -1.85
CA GLY A 5 -11.31 15.82 -0.71
C GLY A 5 -10.06 15.23 -0.07
N ALA A 6 -9.62 15.81 1.06
CA ALA A 6 -8.77 15.08 1.97
C ALA A 6 -9.66 13.99 2.60
N ALA A 7 -9.36 12.73 2.27
CA ALA A 7 -9.88 11.59 3.02
C ALA A 7 -9.53 11.80 4.50
N GLY A 8 -10.51 11.65 5.40
CA GLY A 8 -10.26 11.65 6.84
C GLY A 8 -9.30 10.52 7.22
N PRO A 9 -8.58 10.62 8.36
CA PRO A 9 -7.73 9.53 8.81
C PRO A 9 -8.56 8.27 8.99
N PRO A 10 -8.01 7.09 8.64
CA PRO A 10 -8.70 5.83 8.86
C PRO A 10 -9.00 5.62 10.35
N PRO A 11 -9.97 4.76 10.73
CA PRO A 11 -10.21 4.38 12.11
C PRO A 11 -8.90 3.92 12.76
N CYS A 12 -8.80 4.12 14.08
CA CYS A 12 -7.57 3.84 14.83
C CYS A 12 -6.92 2.47 14.52
N PRO A 13 -7.67 1.36 14.36
CA PRO A 13 -7.07 0.07 14.04
C PRO A 13 -6.29 0.03 12.72
N VAL A 14 -6.84 0.61 11.65
CA VAL A 14 -6.15 0.65 10.34
C VAL A 14 -4.96 1.60 10.42
N ALA A 15 -5.11 2.76 11.07
CA ALA A 15 -3.99 3.68 11.27
C ALA A 15 -2.85 3.03 12.06
N GLU A 16 -3.16 2.26 13.11
CA GLU A 16 -2.20 1.51 13.91
C GLU A 16 -1.52 0.42 13.07
N ALA A 17 -2.29 -0.43 12.39
CA ALA A 17 -1.77 -1.48 11.52
C ALA A 17 -0.82 -0.90 10.46
N THR A 18 -1.21 0.19 9.79
CA THR A 18 -0.35 0.90 8.84
C THR A 18 0.92 1.43 9.50
N ALA A 19 0.83 2.05 10.67
CA ALA A 19 2.00 2.58 11.37
C ALA A 19 2.97 1.46 11.82
N LEU A 20 2.45 0.32 12.28
CA LEU A 20 3.23 -0.84 12.68
C LEU A 20 3.93 -1.48 11.47
N TRP A 21 3.20 -1.71 10.37
CA TRP A 21 3.75 -2.23 9.12
C TRP A 21 4.83 -1.30 8.55
N LEU A 22 4.56 0.00 8.48
CA LEU A 22 5.55 0.98 8.02
C LEU A 22 6.82 0.93 8.87
N ARG A 23 6.68 0.91 10.20
CA ARG A 23 7.83 0.94 11.11
C ARG A 23 8.63 -0.36 11.09
N ASN A 24 7.95 -1.50 11.15
CA ASN A 24 8.60 -2.79 11.39
C ASN A 24 9.05 -3.48 10.10
N VAL A 25 8.29 -3.32 9.01
CA VAL A 25 8.54 -4.01 7.74
C VAL A 25 9.16 -3.03 6.75
N VAL A 26 8.44 -1.97 6.39
CA VAL A 26 8.86 -1.05 5.31
C VAL A 26 10.21 -0.42 5.60
N GLN A 27 10.45 0.07 6.83
CA GLN A 27 11.74 0.68 7.18
C GLN A 27 12.90 -0.34 7.17
N THR A 28 12.69 -1.54 7.73
CA THR A 28 13.70 -2.60 7.76
C THR A 28 14.10 -2.98 6.33
N GLU A 29 13.10 -3.30 5.51
CA GLU A 29 13.30 -3.72 4.13
C GLU A 29 13.89 -2.60 3.26
N ALA A 30 13.50 -1.34 3.50
CA ALA A 30 14.05 -0.19 2.81
C ALA A 30 15.54 -0.01 3.09
N LEU A 31 15.95 -0.10 4.35
CA LEU A 31 17.36 0.00 4.73
C LEU A 31 18.19 -1.15 4.16
N GLU A 32 17.68 -2.38 4.20
CA GLU A 32 18.38 -3.55 3.67
C GLU A 32 18.50 -3.52 2.14
N THR A 33 17.44 -3.11 1.43
CA THR A 33 17.42 -3.17 -0.03
C THR A 33 18.06 -1.94 -0.67
N PHE A 34 17.82 -0.78 -0.09
CA PHE A 34 18.15 0.51 -0.70
C PHE A 34 19.20 1.30 0.08
N GLY A 35 19.49 0.94 1.33
CA GLY A 35 20.37 1.71 2.20
C GLY A 35 19.82 3.10 2.56
N ALA A 36 18.51 3.32 2.39
CA ALA A 36 17.85 4.60 2.61
C ALA A 36 16.48 4.41 3.26
N ARG A 37 16.09 5.33 4.13
CA ARG A 37 14.77 5.29 4.78
C ARG A 37 13.67 5.76 3.83
N ALA A 38 12.51 5.10 3.91
CA ALA A 38 11.27 5.66 3.38
C ALA A 38 10.82 6.82 4.28
N VAL A 39 10.61 8.01 3.70
CA VAL A 39 10.28 9.25 4.42
C VAL A 39 8.92 9.84 4.05
N GLY A 40 8.26 9.25 3.05
CA GLY A 40 6.96 9.73 2.63
C GLY A 40 6.20 8.71 1.78
N LEU A 41 4.89 8.91 1.73
CA LEU A 41 3.96 8.18 0.89
C LEU A 41 3.20 9.17 0.00
N SER A 42 2.85 8.77 -1.21
CA SER A 42 1.87 9.49 -2.05
C SER A 42 0.96 8.52 -2.77
N ASN A 43 -0.06 9.04 -3.46
CA ASN A 43 -1.16 8.25 -4.01
C ASN A 43 -1.80 7.41 -2.89
N VAL A 44 -2.07 8.07 -1.77
CA VAL A 44 -2.68 7.47 -0.58
C VAL A 44 -4.16 7.80 -0.56
N ASN A 45 -4.99 6.80 -0.35
CA ASN A 45 -6.42 6.96 -0.16
C ASN A 45 -6.87 6.17 1.07
N GLY A 46 -7.68 6.76 1.94
CA GLY A 46 -8.23 6.08 3.12
C GLY A 46 -9.75 6.20 3.25
N TYR A 47 -10.41 6.88 2.31
CA TYR A 47 -11.85 7.03 2.34
C TYR A 47 -12.44 7.21 0.94
N SER A 48 -13.38 6.32 0.61
CA SER A 48 -14.16 6.38 -0.62
C SER A 48 -15.44 5.60 -0.43
N CYS A 49 -16.55 6.31 -0.20
CA CYS A 49 -17.86 5.69 -0.05
C CYS A 49 -18.42 5.27 -1.41
N ARG A 50 -18.21 4.00 -1.78
CA ARG A 50 -18.74 3.38 -2.99
C ARG A 50 -19.06 1.91 -2.76
N MET A 51 -19.95 1.38 -3.60
CA MET A 51 -20.19 -0.05 -3.69
C MET A 51 -19.04 -0.71 -4.46
N ARG A 52 -18.60 -1.90 -4.01
CA ARG A 52 -17.74 -2.78 -4.79
C ARG A 52 -18.56 -3.72 -5.67
N SER A 53 -17.89 -4.39 -6.61
CA SER A 53 -18.50 -5.50 -7.36
C SER A 53 -19.07 -6.53 -6.36
N GLY A 54 -20.25 -7.06 -6.66
CA GLY A 54 -20.96 -7.98 -5.76
C GLY A 54 -21.88 -7.32 -4.72
N GLY A 55 -22.04 -5.99 -4.74
CA GLY A 55 -23.12 -5.31 -4.01
C GLY A 55 -22.86 -5.03 -2.53
N TYR A 56 -21.60 -5.05 -2.09
CA TYR A 56 -21.19 -4.64 -0.75
C TYR A 56 -20.61 -3.23 -0.77
N ILE A 57 -20.70 -2.51 0.36
CA ILE A 57 -19.92 -1.27 0.55
C ILE A 57 -18.45 -1.65 0.69
N SER A 58 -17.55 -0.92 0.04
CA SER A 58 -16.10 -1.09 0.20
C SER A 58 -15.66 -0.74 1.63
N GLU A 59 -14.61 -1.38 2.15
CA GLU A 59 -14.01 -1.02 3.44
C GLU A 59 -13.55 0.45 3.48
N HIS A 60 -13.16 1.03 2.33
CA HIS A 60 -12.93 2.47 2.18
C HIS A 60 -14.16 3.33 2.52
N GLY A 61 -15.38 2.83 2.37
CA GLY A 61 -16.61 3.52 2.76
C GLY A 61 -16.78 3.61 4.28
N PHE A 62 -16.14 2.72 5.03
CA PHE A 62 -16.04 2.73 6.49
C PHE A 62 -14.73 3.36 6.99
N ALA A 63 -13.93 3.90 6.06
CA ALA A 63 -12.54 4.29 6.25
C ALA A 63 -11.64 3.15 6.78
N ASN A 64 -12.12 1.90 6.75
CA ASN A 64 -11.45 0.71 7.28
C ASN A 64 -10.45 0.10 6.29
N ALA A 65 -9.90 0.92 5.38
CA ALA A 65 -8.94 0.51 4.37
C ALA A 65 -7.94 1.64 4.07
N VAL A 66 -6.81 1.28 3.48
CA VAL A 66 -5.81 2.22 2.96
C VAL A 66 -5.24 1.73 1.64
N ASP A 67 -5.17 2.63 0.67
CA ASP A 67 -4.46 2.44 -0.59
C ASP A 67 -3.12 3.18 -0.54
N ILE A 68 -2.04 2.56 -1.02
CA ILE A 68 -0.70 3.17 -1.09
C ILE A 68 -0.05 2.87 -2.45
N GLY A 69 0.17 3.90 -3.26
CA GLY A 69 0.73 3.75 -4.61
C GLY A 69 2.20 4.14 -4.78
N THR A 70 2.80 4.91 -3.86
CA THR A 70 4.18 5.42 -4.06
C THR A 70 4.90 5.66 -2.74
N PHE A 71 6.19 5.31 -2.71
CA PHE A 71 7.10 5.55 -1.59
C PHE A 71 8.21 6.53 -1.99
N HIS A 72 8.55 7.42 -1.07
CA HIS A 72 9.60 8.43 -1.22
C HIS A 72 10.71 8.12 -0.21
N PHE A 73 11.96 8.19 -0.65
CA PHE A 73 13.13 7.89 0.16
C PHE A 73 13.93 9.16 0.49
N GLU A 74 14.70 9.11 1.57
CA GLU A 74 15.46 10.26 2.08
C GLU A 74 16.53 10.78 1.12
N ASP A 75 16.98 9.94 0.19
CA ASP A 75 17.95 10.30 -0.85
C ASP A 75 17.30 10.81 -2.15
N GLY A 76 15.99 11.06 -2.12
CA GLY A 76 15.22 11.61 -3.24
C GLY A 76 14.69 10.57 -4.21
N ARG A 77 14.99 9.27 -4.03
CA ARG A 77 14.37 8.21 -4.84
C ARG A 77 12.86 8.15 -4.61
N ARG A 78 12.15 7.80 -5.68
CA ARG A 78 10.71 7.57 -5.67
C ARG A 78 10.43 6.28 -6.43
N VAL A 79 9.71 5.37 -5.79
CA VAL A 79 9.27 4.11 -6.41
C VAL A 79 7.76 4.03 -6.31
N ASN A 80 7.11 3.73 -7.43
CA ASN A 80 5.67 3.57 -7.50
C ASN A 80 5.31 2.13 -7.87
N ILE A 81 4.15 1.67 -7.42
CA ILE A 81 3.71 0.28 -7.58
C ILE A 81 3.50 -0.07 -9.06
N GLU A 82 2.87 0.82 -9.83
CA GLU A 82 2.55 0.59 -11.25
C GLU A 82 3.79 0.22 -12.07
N ASP A 83 4.88 0.97 -11.92
CA ASP A 83 6.12 0.75 -12.69
C ASP A 83 7.08 -0.26 -12.04
N GLY A 84 7.02 -0.39 -10.71
CA GLY A 84 8.02 -1.13 -9.95
C GLY A 84 7.61 -2.54 -9.50
N TRP A 85 6.35 -2.94 -9.73
CA TRP A 85 5.85 -4.25 -9.30
C TRP A 85 6.61 -5.43 -9.90
N ARG A 86 7.08 -5.29 -11.14
CA ARG A 86 7.79 -6.36 -11.86
C ARG A 86 9.23 -5.95 -12.16
N PRO A 87 10.17 -6.91 -12.17
CA PRO A 87 11.53 -6.69 -12.66
C PRO A 87 11.51 -6.07 -14.06
N ASN A 88 12.40 -5.11 -14.30
CA ASN A 88 12.51 -4.42 -15.60
C ASN A 88 13.91 -4.56 -16.23
N SER A 89 14.68 -5.56 -15.80
CA SER A 89 16.04 -5.85 -16.28
C SER A 89 17.08 -4.76 -15.97
N THR A 90 16.75 -3.83 -15.07
CA THR A 90 17.72 -2.95 -14.43
C THR A 90 17.94 -3.41 -12.99
N ALA A 91 19.16 -3.25 -12.48
CA ALA A 91 19.46 -3.61 -11.09
C ALA A 91 18.50 -2.90 -10.10
N MET A 92 18.14 -1.64 -10.36
CA MET A 92 17.19 -0.91 -9.51
C MET A 92 15.76 -1.44 -9.62
N GLY A 93 15.29 -1.80 -10.83
CA GLY A 93 13.96 -2.38 -11.00
C GLY A 93 13.84 -3.74 -10.33
N ASP A 94 14.87 -4.59 -10.45
CA ASP A 94 14.89 -5.91 -9.80
C ASP A 94 14.90 -5.77 -8.27
N LEU A 95 15.67 -4.81 -7.72
CA LEU A 95 15.64 -4.48 -6.29
C LEU A 95 14.26 -3.95 -5.87
N THR A 96 13.63 -3.11 -6.68
CA THR A 96 12.31 -2.51 -6.38
C THR A 96 11.21 -3.56 -6.35
N ALA A 97 11.15 -4.45 -7.35
CA ALA A 97 10.19 -5.54 -7.37
C ALA A 97 10.37 -6.49 -6.18
N ASN A 98 11.62 -6.83 -5.84
CA ASN A 98 11.93 -7.65 -4.67
C ASN A 98 11.54 -6.97 -3.36
N TRP A 99 11.75 -5.66 -3.23
CA TRP A 99 11.34 -4.90 -2.07
C TRP A 99 9.82 -4.86 -1.93
N PHE A 100 9.08 -4.62 -3.03
CA PHE A 100 7.62 -4.65 -3.01
C PHE A 100 7.07 -6.02 -2.61
N ALA A 101 7.67 -7.11 -3.11
CA ALA A 101 7.29 -8.46 -2.71
C ALA A 101 7.46 -8.68 -1.20
N ARG A 102 8.57 -8.23 -0.60
CA ARG A 102 8.83 -8.38 0.84
C ARG A 102 7.90 -7.55 1.71
N ILE A 103 7.65 -6.30 1.35
CA ILE A 103 6.73 -5.46 2.16
C ILE A 103 5.27 -5.87 1.98
N ASN A 104 4.90 -6.45 0.84
CA ASN A 104 3.58 -7.07 0.62
C ASN A 104 3.39 -8.28 1.54
N ASP A 105 4.36 -9.21 1.55
CA ASP A 105 4.32 -10.40 2.42
C ASP A 105 4.22 -10.00 3.90
N GLY A 106 5.08 -9.08 4.34
CA GLY A 106 5.03 -8.56 5.71
C GLY A 106 3.77 -7.75 6.05
N ALA A 107 2.97 -7.31 5.07
CA ALA A 107 1.68 -6.66 5.33
C ALA A 107 0.64 -7.66 5.85
N CYS A 108 0.75 -8.94 5.48
CA CYS A 108 -0.23 -9.97 5.82
C CYS A 108 -0.29 -10.30 7.32
N ASP A 109 0.72 -9.89 8.09
CA ASP A 109 0.71 -9.98 9.55
C ASP A 109 -0.13 -8.89 10.23
N TYR A 110 -0.42 -7.79 9.53
CA TYR A 110 -1.09 -6.61 10.08
C TYR A 110 -2.51 -6.40 9.54
N PHE A 111 -2.82 -6.92 8.35
CA PHE A 111 -4.08 -6.69 7.66
C PHE A 111 -4.85 -7.99 7.40
N GLN A 112 -6.18 -7.90 7.25
CA GLN A 112 -7.00 -9.05 6.89
C GLN A 112 -6.98 -9.28 5.38
N LEU A 113 -7.09 -8.21 4.61
CA LEU A 113 -7.05 -8.26 3.15
C LEU A 113 -5.85 -7.47 2.64
N VAL A 114 -4.98 -8.14 1.90
CA VAL A 114 -3.82 -7.56 1.22
C VAL A 114 -3.99 -7.81 -0.27
N LEU A 115 -4.25 -6.74 -1.03
CA LEU A 115 -4.37 -6.78 -2.48
C LEU A 115 -3.26 -5.97 -3.13
N ASN A 116 -2.83 -6.43 -4.29
CA ASN A 116 -1.71 -5.90 -5.03
C ASN A 116 -1.95 -6.01 -6.55
N PRO A 117 -1.01 -5.63 -7.42
CA PRO A 117 -1.21 -5.68 -8.87
C PRO A 117 -1.46 -7.07 -9.47
N ASN A 118 -1.25 -8.17 -8.73
CA ASN A 118 -1.65 -9.51 -9.16
C ASN A 118 -3.11 -9.84 -8.82
N SER A 119 -3.74 -9.14 -7.87
CA SER A 119 -5.10 -9.43 -7.40
C SER A 119 -6.13 -9.24 -8.50
N ASP A 120 -6.17 -8.05 -9.09
CA ASP A 120 -7.02 -7.71 -10.22
C ASP A 120 -6.60 -6.39 -10.91
N ALA A 121 -7.33 -6.00 -11.95
CA ALA A 121 -7.04 -4.80 -12.72
C ALA A 121 -7.26 -3.48 -11.94
N ALA A 122 -8.05 -3.49 -10.86
CA ALA A 122 -8.30 -2.31 -10.05
C ALA A 122 -7.12 -1.99 -9.13
N HIS A 123 -6.31 -2.97 -8.76
CA HIS A 123 -5.17 -2.83 -7.85
C HIS A 123 -3.82 -2.75 -8.56
N ARG A 124 -3.81 -2.45 -9.87
CA ARG A 124 -2.59 -2.46 -10.69
C ARG A 124 -1.51 -1.44 -10.30
N ASP A 125 -1.89 -0.39 -9.59
CA ASP A 125 -1.06 0.79 -9.31
C ASP A 125 -0.93 1.12 -7.81
N HIS A 126 -1.44 0.25 -6.93
CA HIS A 126 -1.37 0.43 -5.48
C HIS A 126 -1.46 -0.90 -4.72
N PHE A 127 -1.00 -0.87 -3.49
CA PHE A 127 -1.47 -1.81 -2.48
C PHE A 127 -2.81 -1.35 -1.92
N HIS A 128 -3.77 -2.27 -1.75
CA HIS A 128 -4.98 -2.04 -0.95
C HIS A 128 -4.92 -2.95 0.28
N PHE A 129 -5.03 -2.35 1.46
CA PHE A 129 -5.04 -3.05 2.73
C PHE A 129 -6.29 -2.73 3.54
N ASP A 130 -6.96 -3.74 4.10
CA ASP A 130 -8.10 -3.52 4.99
C ASP A 130 -8.18 -4.51 6.16
N LEU A 131 -8.99 -4.13 7.15
CA LEU A 131 -9.32 -4.94 8.33
C LEU A 131 -10.77 -5.43 8.28
N GLY A 132 -11.31 -5.60 7.08
CA GLY A 132 -12.65 -6.11 6.85
C GLY A 132 -12.80 -7.59 7.21
N PRO A 133 -13.99 -8.16 7.02
CA PRO A 133 -14.28 -9.55 7.39
C PRO A 133 -13.70 -10.59 6.42
N TRP A 134 -13.06 -10.15 5.32
CA TRP A 134 -12.50 -11.03 4.29
C TRP A 134 -11.02 -11.20 4.53
N LYS A 135 -10.51 -12.43 4.38
CA LYS A 135 -9.10 -12.73 4.55
C LYS A 135 -8.47 -13.20 3.24
N SER A 136 -7.51 -12.43 2.73
CA SER A 136 -6.61 -12.83 1.63
C SER A 136 -5.25 -12.16 1.79
N CYS A 137 -4.23 -12.83 1.29
CA CYS A 137 -2.86 -12.34 1.19
C CYS A 137 -2.37 -12.75 -0.19
N ASP A 138 -2.45 -11.81 -1.14
CA ASP A 138 -2.10 -12.01 -2.55
C ASP A 138 -0.62 -11.70 -2.85
#